data_AF-A0A8S2ZQU8-F1
#
_entry.id   AF-A0A8S2ZQU8-F1
#
_cell.length_a   1.000
_cell.length_b   1.000
_cell.length_c   1.000
_cell.angle_alpha   90.00
_cell.angle_beta   90.00
_cell.angle_gamma   90.00
#
_symmetry.space_group_name_H-M   'P 1'
#
loop_
_entity.id
_entity.type
_entity.pdbx_description
1 polymer ?
#
loop_
_entity_poly.entity_id
_entity_poly.type
_entity_poly.pdbx_seq_one_letter_code
_entity_poly.pdbx_strand_id
1 'polypeptide(L)'
;MTSTNDINNVPVKSISKQKILLIIISLTVLSIALVYQPLPDNFPQPWKYRFLSFWAHIFSKLGYLGEKINLFDRIHVLRFLYYITVGCFQIRNPEHHLKIYDRRILNVSVRIYEPEELDHMDKMPTIIHFHGGGFLLGCRETYDQVTYALANLTRALVISVEYRRVPEHYFPAALDDCTSITYELFKNADKYRIDVNRITLAG
;
A
#
# COMPACT_ATOMS: atom_id res chain seq x y z
N MET A 1 5.49 58.55 -13.34
CA MET A 1 6.42 57.76 -12.50
C MET A 1 5.97 57.88 -11.06
N THR A 2 5.07 57.03 -10.62
CA THR A 2 4.58 56.97 -9.23
C THR A 2 5.18 55.73 -8.57
N SER A 3 5.91 55.99 -7.49
CA SER A 3 6.83 55.10 -6.81
C SER A 3 6.15 53.87 -6.21
N THR A 4 6.65 52.70 -6.60
CA THR A 4 6.51 51.42 -5.95
C THR A 4 7.33 51.41 -4.67
N ASN A 5 6.76 51.60 -3.46
CA ASN A 5 7.54 51.43 -2.22
C ASN A 5 6.77 51.18 -0.91
N ASP A 6 5.52 50.70 -0.94
CA ASP A 6 4.72 50.51 0.29
C ASP A 6 4.27 49.06 0.57
N ILE A 7 5.04 48.04 0.16
CA ILE A 7 4.68 46.63 0.41
C ILE A 7 5.52 45.98 1.55
N ASN A 8 6.59 46.63 2.03
CA ASN A 8 7.58 45.97 2.90
C ASN A 8 7.45 46.21 4.42
N ASN A 9 6.43 46.92 4.91
CA ASN A 9 6.31 47.28 6.33
C ASN A 9 5.11 46.64 7.04
N VAL A 10 4.88 45.34 6.84
CA VAL A 10 4.01 44.57 7.74
C VAL A 10 4.85 44.13 8.95
N PRO A 11 4.58 44.61 10.18
CA PRO A 11 5.39 44.27 11.34
C PRO A 11 5.21 42.79 11.70
N VAL A 12 6.24 41.98 11.46
CA VAL A 12 6.29 40.59 11.91
C VAL A 12 6.40 40.57 13.43
N LYS A 13 5.31 40.21 14.13
CA LYS A 13 5.30 40.10 15.59
C LYS A 13 6.30 39.02 16.04
N SER A 14 7.40 39.46 16.64
CA SER A 14 8.41 38.60 17.27
C SER A 14 7.78 37.75 18.38
N ILE A 15 7.88 36.42 18.23
CA ILE A 15 7.40 35.46 19.24
C ILE A 15 8.40 35.45 20.39
N SER A 16 7.93 35.70 21.62
CA SER A 16 8.80 35.75 22.79
C SER A 16 9.40 34.36 23.12
N LYS A 17 10.61 34.35 23.70
CA LYS A 17 11.30 33.10 24.12
C LYS A 17 10.43 32.22 25.03
N GLN A 18 9.61 32.83 25.88
CA GLN A 18 8.65 32.13 26.75
C GLN A 18 7.55 31.40 25.95
N LYS A 19 7.03 32.02 24.88
CA LYS A 19 6.04 31.40 23.99
C LYS A 19 6.66 30.24 23.22
N ILE A 20 7.90 30.38 22.76
CA ILE A 20 8.63 29.30 22.09
C ILE A 20 8.81 28.11 23.05
N LEU A 21 9.24 28.36 24.29
CA LEU A 21 9.41 27.31 25.29
C LEU A 21 8.10 26.59 25.62
N LEU A 22 6.99 27.32 25.77
CA LEU A 22 5.67 26.73 26.01
C LEU A 22 5.19 25.87 24.84
N ILE A 23 5.45 26.28 23.59
CA ILE A 23 5.14 25.48 22.41
C ILE A 23 5.95 24.18 22.42
N ILE A 24 7.24 24.24 22.71
CA ILE A 24 8.10 23.07 22.80
C ILE A 24 7.58 22.10 23.87
N ILE A 25 7.31 22.58 25.09
CA ILE A 25 6.78 21.75 26.18
C ILE A 25 5.44 21.12 25.79
N SER A 26 4.54 21.89 25.19
CA SER A 26 3.22 21.39 24.77
C SER A 26 3.34 20.30 23.70
N LEU A 27 4.24 20.49 22.72
CA LEU A 27 4.54 19.49 21.69
C LEU A 27 5.18 18.24 22.30
N THR A 28 6.08 18.38 23.28
CA THR A 28 6.71 17.26 23.97
C THR A 28 5.68 16.47 24.79
N VAL A 29 4.82 17.14 25.56
CA VAL A 29 3.75 16.48 26.34
C VAL A 29 2.76 15.78 25.43
N LEU A 30 2.33 16.42 24.33
CA LEU A 30 1.47 15.81 23.34
C LEU A 30 2.13 14.59 22.68
N SER A 31 3.44 14.67 22.41
CA SER A 31 4.21 13.55 21.85
C SER A 31 4.30 12.39 22.83
N ILE A 32 4.61 12.66 24.10
CA ILE A 32 4.63 11.65 25.17
C ILE A 32 3.25 11.00 25.32
N ALA A 33 2.17 11.78 25.32
CA ALA A 33 0.81 11.27 25.40
C ALA A 33 0.43 10.38 24.20
N LEU A 34 0.88 10.71 22.99
CA LEU A 34 0.67 9.89 21.79
C LEU A 34 1.54 8.61 21.78
N VAL A 35 2.70 8.66 22.42
CA VAL A 35 3.66 7.53 22.56
C VAL A 35 3.26 6.61 23.73
N TYR A 36 2.53 7.11 24.72
CA TYR A 36 2.17 6.38 25.93
C TYR A 36 0.94 5.49 25.74
N GLN A 37 1.07 4.46 24.91
CA GLN A 37 0.11 3.35 24.90
C GLN A 37 0.57 2.29 25.91
N PRO A 38 -0.28 1.87 26.88
CA PRO A 38 0.06 0.78 27.77
C PRO A 38 0.23 -0.49 26.94
N LEU A 39 1.41 -1.09 27.02
CA LEU A 39 1.75 -2.33 26.34
C LEU A 39 1.83 -3.44 27.37
N PRO A 40 1.47 -4.69 27.04
CA PRO A 40 1.69 -5.84 27.91
C PRO A 40 3.16 -5.95 28.33
N ASP A 41 3.42 -6.39 29.55
CA ASP A 41 4.77 -6.43 30.13
C ASP A 41 5.77 -7.27 29.31
N ASN A 42 5.27 -8.25 28.56
CA ASN A 42 6.08 -9.16 27.73
C ASN A 42 6.18 -8.74 26.25
N PHE A 43 5.87 -7.49 25.89
CA PHE A 43 5.89 -7.07 24.50
C PHE A 43 7.33 -7.01 23.95
N PRO A 44 7.69 -7.79 22.91
CA PRO A 44 9.04 -7.77 22.36
C PRO A 44 9.26 -6.43 21.65
N GLN A 45 10.15 -5.62 22.22
CA GLN A 45 10.59 -4.31 21.71
C GLN A 45 9.50 -3.20 21.74
N PRO A 46 9.07 -2.77 22.94
CA PRO A 46 8.00 -1.78 23.11
C PRO A 46 8.28 -0.44 22.41
N TRP A 47 9.54 -0.02 22.39
CA TRP A 47 9.94 1.25 21.80
C TRP A 47 9.70 1.30 20.27
N LYS A 48 9.84 0.18 19.55
CA LYS A 48 9.57 0.12 18.10
C LYS A 48 8.10 0.34 17.81
N TYR A 49 7.22 -0.33 18.56
CA TYR A 49 5.79 -0.13 18.45
C TYR A 49 5.40 1.31 18.78
N ARG A 50 5.92 1.85 19.88
CA ARG A 50 5.65 3.23 20.29
C ARG A 50 6.12 4.25 19.24
N PHE A 51 7.29 4.03 18.63
CA PHE A 51 7.80 4.85 17.54
C PHE A 51 6.90 4.76 16.30
N LEU A 52 6.55 3.54 15.86
CA LEU A 52 5.64 3.32 14.73
C LEU A 52 4.27 3.96 14.96
N SER A 53 3.70 3.77 16.16
CA SER A 53 2.45 4.34 16.61
C SER A 53 2.50 5.86 16.59
N PHE A 54 3.56 6.47 17.15
CA PHE A 54 3.75 7.92 17.12
C PHE A 54 3.72 8.49 15.70
N TRP A 55 4.48 7.90 14.77
CA TRP A 55 4.47 8.34 13.37
C TRP A 55 3.11 8.14 12.73
N ALA A 56 2.46 7.00 12.93
CA ALA A 56 1.11 6.75 12.43
C ALA A 56 0.11 7.81 12.89
N HIS A 57 0.16 8.22 14.17
CA HIS A 57 -0.70 9.27 14.71
C HIS A 57 -0.37 10.66 14.14
N ILE A 58 0.91 11.01 13.98
CA ILE A 58 1.31 12.26 13.32
C ILE A 58 0.77 12.29 11.90
N PHE A 59 1.02 11.24 11.12
CA PHE A 59 0.57 11.15 9.74
C PHE A 59 -0.95 11.20 9.62
N SER A 60 -1.68 10.53 10.51
CA SER A 60 -3.14 10.59 10.56
C SER A 60 -3.65 12.02 10.82
N LYS A 61 -3.06 12.73 11.79
CA LYS A 61 -3.43 14.12 12.12
C LYS A 61 -3.09 15.10 11.00
N LEU A 62 -1.92 14.96 10.38
CA LEU A 62 -1.53 15.76 9.22
C LEU A 62 -2.45 15.48 8.02
N GLY A 63 -2.76 14.20 7.79
CA GLY A 63 -3.73 13.75 6.79
C GLY A 63 -5.09 14.42 6.96
N TYR A 64 -5.63 14.38 8.18
CA TYR A 64 -6.91 15.02 8.53
C TYR A 64 -6.86 16.55 8.40
N LEU A 65 -5.77 17.19 8.82
CA LEU A 65 -5.63 18.64 8.69
C LEU A 65 -5.56 19.06 7.23
N GLY A 66 -4.81 18.34 6.41
CA GLY A 66 -4.70 18.59 4.97
C GLY A 66 -6.03 18.41 4.24
N GLU A 67 -6.81 17.39 4.59
CA GLU A 67 -8.18 17.20 4.10
C GLU A 67 -9.08 18.39 4.48
N LYS A 68 -9.04 18.83 5.74
CA LYS A 68 -9.81 19.99 6.26
C LYS A 68 -9.52 21.30 5.53
N ILE A 69 -8.28 21.49 5.06
CA ILE A 69 -7.87 22.69 4.30
C ILE A 69 -7.92 22.46 2.78
N ASN A 70 -8.49 21.33 2.31
CA ASN A 70 -8.59 20.93 0.90
C ASN A 70 -7.24 20.87 0.15
N LEU A 71 -6.16 20.53 0.84
CA LEU A 71 -4.83 20.41 0.24
C LEU A 71 -4.61 19.04 -0.41
N PHE A 72 -5.10 17.97 0.24
CA PHE A 72 -5.04 16.60 -0.27
C PHE A 72 -6.12 15.72 0.36
N ASP A 73 -6.50 14.66 -0.34
CA ASP A 73 -7.42 13.66 0.16
C ASP A 73 -6.70 12.69 1.13
N ARG A 74 -7.29 12.48 2.31
CA ARG A 74 -6.70 11.69 3.39
C ARG A 74 -6.42 10.25 2.98
N ILE A 75 -7.24 9.66 2.12
CA ILE A 75 -7.07 8.28 1.66
C ILE A 75 -5.85 8.17 0.76
N HIS A 76 -5.64 9.14 -0.14
CA HIS A 76 -4.47 9.15 -1.01
C HIS A 76 -3.17 9.29 -0.21
N VAL A 77 -3.17 10.12 0.84
CA VAL A 77 -2.05 10.20 1.78
C VAL A 77 -1.82 8.86 2.46
N LEU A 78 -2.86 8.20 2.94
CA LEU A 78 -2.73 6.89 3.58
C LEU A 78 -2.18 5.82 2.62
N ARG A 79 -2.64 5.78 1.36
CA ARG A 79 -2.11 4.88 0.31
C ARG A 79 -0.65 5.17 0.02
N PHE A 80 -0.27 6.44 -0.10
CA PHE A 80 1.11 6.84 -0.30
C PHE A 80 2.01 6.42 0.87
N LEU A 81 1.57 6.67 2.11
CA LEU A 81 2.30 6.26 3.32
C LEU A 81 2.46 4.75 3.39
N TYR A 82 1.38 4.01 3.12
CA TYR A 82 1.45 2.55 3.04
C TYR A 82 2.47 2.10 1.98
N TYR A 83 2.42 2.70 0.79
CA TYR A 83 3.35 2.42 -0.31
C TYR A 83 4.81 2.67 0.08
N ILE A 84 5.14 3.79 0.73
CA ILE A 84 6.53 4.06 1.13
C ILE A 84 6.99 3.13 2.26
N THR A 85 6.10 2.76 3.19
CA THR A 85 6.48 1.89 4.33
C THR A 85 6.68 0.43 3.93
N VAL A 86 5.87 -0.07 2.98
CA VAL A 86 5.85 -1.48 2.59
C VAL A 86 6.53 -1.70 1.23
N GLY A 87 6.34 -0.79 0.28
CA GLY A 87 6.86 -0.91 -1.09
C GLY A 87 8.34 -0.53 -1.26
N CYS A 88 8.87 0.41 -0.46
CA CYS A 88 10.26 0.88 -0.64
C CYS A 88 11.36 -0.08 -0.16
N PHE A 89 11.03 -1.17 0.55
CA PHE A 89 12.02 -2.10 1.11
C PHE A 89 12.08 -3.46 0.39
N GLN A 90 11.60 -3.51 -0.86
CA GLN A 90 11.54 -4.77 -1.58
C GLN A 90 12.86 -5.10 -2.28
N ILE A 91 13.70 -5.88 -1.61
CA ILE A 91 14.84 -6.56 -2.24
C ILE A 91 14.31 -7.85 -2.88
N ARG A 92 14.30 -7.93 -4.20
CA ARG A 92 14.03 -9.18 -4.92
C ARG A 92 15.32 -9.99 -4.93
N ASN A 93 15.30 -11.22 -4.42
CA ASN A 93 16.46 -12.11 -4.54
C ASN A 93 16.60 -12.51 -6.02
N PRO A 94 17.74 -12.21 -6.69
CA PRO A 94 17.92 -12.54 -8.11
C PRO A 94 18.08 -14.04 -8.38
N GLU A 95 18.19 -14.89 -7.37
CA GLU A 95 18.50 -16.32 -7.55
C GLU A 95 17.36 -17.18 -8.11
N HIS A 96 16.12 -16.67 -8.28
CA HIS A 96 15.03 -17.44 -8.86
C HIS A 96 14.51 -16.87 -10.18
N HIS A 97 14.43 -17.78 -11.16
CA HIS A 97 14.03 -17.58 -12.54
C HIS A 97 12.51 -17.52 -12.68
N LEU A 98 11.92 -16.38 -12.30
CA LEU A 98 10.50 -16.07 -12.51
C LEU A 98 10.35 -15.07 -13.66
N LYS A 99 9.59 -15.42 -14.69
CA LYS A 99 9.11 -14.47 -15.69
C LYS A 99 7.98 -13.66 -15.07
N ILE A 100 8.21 -12.35 -14.95
CA ILE A 100 7.26 -11.43 -14.31
C ILE A 100 6.84 -10.37 -15.30
N TYR A 101 5.56 -10.31 -15.59
CA TYR A 101 5.02 -9.39 -16.58
C TYR A 101 3.59 -8.96 -16.23
N ASP A 102 3.24 -7.78 -16.70
CA ASP A 102 1.90 -7.23 -16.51
C ASP A 102 1.03 -7.49 -17.73
N ARG A 103 -0.25 -7.75 -17.50
CA ARG A 103 -1.26 -7.93 -18.56
C ARG A 103 -2.58 -7.28 -18.13
N ARG A 104 -3.44 -6.93 -19.07
CA ARG A 104 -4.85 -6.62 -18.79
C ARG A 104 -5.74 -7.78 -19.23
N ILE A 105 -6.67 -8.17 -18.36
CA ILE A 105 -7.69 -9.18 -18.61
C ILE A 105 -9.04 -8.54 -18.26
N LEU A 106 -9.99 -8.50 -19.20
CA LEU A 106 -11.27 -7.79 -19.05
C LEU A 106 -11.13 -6.35 -18.50
N ASN A 107 -10.09 -5.63 -18.94
CA ASN A 107 -9.68 -4.29 -18.46
C ASN A 107 -9.12 -4.19 -17.04
N VAL A 108 -9.09 -5.27 -16.27
CA VAL A 108 -8.41 -5.33 -14.96
C VAL A 108 -6.93 -5.63 -15.18
N SER A 109 -6.06 -4.84 -14.56
CA SER A 109 -4.62 -5.07 -14.59
C SER A 109 -4.28 -6.27 -13.69
N VAL A 110 -3.42 -7.15 -14.19
CA VAL A 110 -2.87 -8.27 -13.43
C VAL A 110 -1.37 -8.30 -13.59
N ARG A 111 -0.66 -8.74 -12.56
CA ARG A 111 0.76 -9.11 -12.65
C ARG A 111 0.89 -10.62 -12.55
N ILE A 112 1.60 -11.19 -13.50
CA ILE A 112 1.78 -12.63 -13.63
C ILE A 112 3.20 -12.98 -13.21
N TYR A 113 3.34 -14.01 -12.38
CA TYR A 113 4.59 -14.59 -11.93
C TYR A 113 4.61 -16.03 -12.42
N GLU A 114 5.41 -16.30 -13.44
CA GLU A 114 5.50 -17.59 -14.11
C GLU A 114 6.88 -18.20 -13.84
N PRO A 115 6.95 -19.28 -13.04
CA PRO A 115 8.21 -20.00 -12.83
C PRO A 115 8.70 -20.57 -14.16
N GLU A 116 9.96 -20.29 -14.53
CA GLU A 116 10.55 -20.76 -15.80
C GLU A 116 10.52 -22.30 -15.91
N GLU A 117 10.56 -23.00 -14.77
CA GLU A 117 10.46 -24.46 -14.77
C GLU A 117 9.11 -24.97 -15.29
N LEU A 118 8.07 -24.14 -15.36
CA LEU A 118 6.76 -24.54 -15.90
C LEU A 118 6.64 -24.32 -17.41
N ASP A 119 7.66 -23.76 -18.08
CA ASP A 119 7.63 -23.45 -19.52
C ASP A 119 7.24 -24.65 -20.38
N HIS A 120 7.65 -25.86 -19.97
CA HIS A 120 7.42 -27.11 -20.68
C HIS A 120 6.02 -27.71 -20.46
N MET A 121 5.23 -27.17 -19.53
CA MET A 121 3.89 -27.69 -19.23
C MET A 121 2.82 -27.09 -20.13
N ASP A 122 1.96 -27.91 -20.73
CA ASP A 122 0.84 -27.39 -21.53
C ASP A 122 -0.15 -26.58 -20.66
N LYS A 123 -0.40 -27.04 -19.42
CA LYS A 123 -1.25 -26.39 -18.43
C LYS A 123 -0.60 -26.38 -17.04
N MET A 124 -0.60 -25.22 -16.40
CA MET A 124 0.09 -24.94 -15.14
C MET A 124 -0.89 -24.94 -13.95
N PRO A 125 -0.50 -25.48 -12.78
CA PRO A 125 -1.21 -25.17 -11.53
C PRO A 125 -1.16 -23.66 -11.31
N THR A 126 -2.28 -23.06 -10.89
CA THR A 126 -2.44 -21.61 -10.88
C THR A 126 -2.99 -21.12 -9.55
N ILE A 127 -2.40 -20.04 -9.04
CA ILE A 127 -2.89 -19.29 -7.88
C ILE A 127 -3.37 -17.93 -8.35
N ILE A 128 -4.62 -17.61 -8.09
CA ILE A 128 -5.17 -16.27 -8.30
C ILE A 128 -5.08 -15.55 -6.96
N HIS A 129 -4.26 -14.52 -6.91
CA HIS A 129 -3.95 -13.78 -5.70
C HIS A 129 -4.64 -12.41 -5.69
N PHE A 130 -5.31 -12.09 -4.59
CA PHE A 130 -5.95 -10.81 -4.35
C PHE A 130 -5.22 -10.12 -3.20
N HIS A 131 -4.59 -8.99 -3.45
CA HIS A 131 -3.87 -8.30 -2.38
C HIS A 131 -4.82 -7.85 -1.26
N GLY A 132 -4.35 -7.83 -0.03
CA GLY A 132 -5.10 -7.27 1.11
C GLY A 132 -5.09 -5.73 1.12
N GLY A 133 -5.51 -5.16 2.27
CA GLY A 133 -5.58 -3.71 2.46
C GLY A 133 -7.00 -3.15 2.59
N GLY A 134 -8.00 -3.99 2.84
CA GLY A 134 -9.37 -3.56 3.12
C GLY A 134 -10.03 -2.82 1.95
N PHE A 135 -9.68 -3.18 0.72
CA PHE A 135 -10.14 -2.54 -0.53
C PHE A 135 -9.71 -1.07 -0.71
N LEU A 136 -8.85 -0.59 0.19
CA LEU A 136 -8.38 0.80 0.28
C LEU A 136 -6.88 0.89 0.02
N LEU A 137 -6.13 0.00 0.68
CA LEU A 137 -4.68 -0.08 0.65
C LEU A 137 -4.23 -1.26 -0.22
N GLY A 138 -2.91 -1.40 -0.36
CA GLY A 138 -2.33 -2.48 -1.14
C GLY A 138 -2.39 -2.22 -2.64
N CYS A 139 -1.42 -2.77 -3.33
CA CYS A 139 -1.31 -2.88 -4.78
C CYS A 139 -0.28 -3.97 -5.10
N ARG A 140 -0.20 -4.36 -6.37
CA ARG A 140 0.77 -5.32 -6.90
C ARG A 140 2.21 -5.00 -6.51
N GLU A 141 2.60 -3.72 -6.40
CA GLU A 141 3.94 -3.35 -5.94
C GLU A 141 4.10 -3.70 -4.46
N THR A 142 3.21 -3.26 -3.58
CA THR A 142 3.32 -3.55 -2.14
C THR A 142 3.24 -5.04 -1.80
N TYR A 143 2.61 -5.85 -2.66
CA TYR A 143 2.50 -7.30 -2.51
C TYR A 143 3.48 -8.10 -3.38
N ASP A 144 4.38 -7.43 -4.10
CA ASP A 144 5.26 -8.08 -5.09
C ASP A 144 6.12 -9.18 -4.47
N GLN A 145 6.75 -8.93 -3.32
CA GLN A 145 7.58 -9.92 -2.64
C GLN A 145 6.80 -11.13 -2.14
N VAL A 146 5.61 -10.89 -1.56
CA VAL A 146 4.75 -11.98 -1.06
C VAL A 146 4.31 -12.85 -2.22
N THR A 147 3.90 -12.22 -3.32
CA THR A 147 3.43 -12.93 -4.52
C THR A 147 4.57 -13.66 -5.23
N TYR A 148 5.76 -13.05 -5.28
CA TYR A 148 6.98 -13.67 -5.79
C TYR A 148 7.35 -14.92 -4.97
N ALA A 149 7.38 -14.79 -3.63
CA ALA A 149 7.66 -15.90 -2.75
C ALA A 149 6.61 -17.01 -2.89
N LEU A 150 5.34 -16.64 -3.02
CA LEU A 150 4.24 -17.57 -3.26
C LEU A 150 4.47 -18.37 -4.55
N ALA A 151 4.78 -17.71 -5.67
CA ALA A 151 5.08 -18.37 -6.94
C ALA A 151 6.29 -19.31 -6.84
N ASN A 152 7.36 -18.83 -6.21
CA ASN A 152 8.60 -19.57 -6.06
C ASN A 152 8.46 -20.83 -5.18
N LEU A 153 7.78 -20.69 -4.04
CA LEU A 153 7.61 -21.78 -3.08
C LEU A 153 6.61 -22.83 -3.57
N THR A 154 5.58 -22.42 -4.28
CA THR A 154 4.51 -23.32 -4.73
C THR A 154 4.77 -23.93 -6.11
N ARG A 155 5.70 -23.36 -6.89
CA ARG A 155 5.94 -23.73 -8.29
C ARG A 155 4.65 -23.71 -9.10
N ALA A 156 3.86 -22.66 -8.88
CA ALA A 156 2.61 -22.41 -9.56
C ALA A 156 2.67 -21.06 -10.30
N LEU A 157 1.91 -20.95 -11.39
CA LEU A 157 1.63 -19.68 -12.02
C LEU A 157 0.85 -18.82 -11.02
N VAL A 158 1.34 -17.63 -10.67
CA VAL A 158 0.60 -16.71 -9.78
C VAL A 158 0.12 -15.50 -10.55
N ILE A 159 -1.19 -15.26 -10.52
CA ILE A 159 -1.84 -14.13 -11.17
C ILE A 159 -2.33 -13.19 -10.06
N SER A 160 -1.60 -12.11 -9.81
CA SER A 160 -1.98 -11.09 -8.84
C SER A 160 -2.90 -10.06 -9.47
N VAL A 161 -4.11 -9.92 -8.93
CA VAL A 161 -5.15 -9.02 -9.45
C VAL A 161 -5.02 -7.64 -8.83
N GLU A 162 -4.86 -6.61 -9.65
CA GLU A 162 -4.91 -5.19 -9.24
C GLU A 162 -6.35 -4.70 -9.38
N TYR A 163 -7.18 -5.03 -8.39
CA TYR A 163 -8.58 -4.65 -8.37
C TYR A 163 -8.77 -3.16 -8.06
N ARG A 164 -9.91 -2.60 -8.49
CA ARG A 164 -10.31 -1.23 -8.20
C ARG A 164 -10.48 -0.99 -6.69
N ARG A 165 -10.00 0.15 -6.20
CA ARG A 165 -9.99 0.51 -4.78
C ARG A 165 -10.82 1.77 -4.50
N VAL A 166 -11.19 1.93 -3.25
CA VAL A 166 -11.76 3.19 -2.74
C VAL A 166 -10.66 4.26 -2.58
N PRO A 167 -11.01 5.55 -2.76
CA PRO A 167 -12.36 6.10 -2.91
C PRO A 167 -12.82 6.22 -4.37
N GLU A 168 -11.98 5.92 -5.36
CA GLU A 168 -12.32 6.07 -6.77
C GLU A 168 -13.43 5.10 -7.19
N HIS A 169 -13.46 3.92 -6.57
CA HIS A 169 -14.43 2.88 -6.85
C HIS A 169 -14.93 2.23 -5.55
N TYR A 170 -16.19 2.50 -5.23
CA TYR A 170 -16.86 1.93 -4.06
C TYR A 170 -17.28 0.48 -4.28
N PHE A 171 -17.65 -0.19 -3.19
CA PHE A 171 -18.30 -1.49 -3.26
C PHE A 171 -19.48 -1.46 -4.25
N PRO A 172 -19.62 -2.45 -5.15
CA PRO A 172 -18.91 -3.75 -5.20
C PRO A 172 -17.70 -3.82 -6.15
N ALA A 173 -17.15 -2.70 -6.62
CA ALA A 173 -16.18 -2.69 -7.74
C ALA A 173 -14.97 -3.64 -7.58
N ALA A 174 -14.36 -3.69 -6.41
CA ALA A 174 -13.25 -4.61 -6.14
C ALA A 174 -13.68 -6.08 -6.27
N LEU A 175 -14.85 -6.42 -5.73
CA LEU A 175 -15.41 -7.77 -5.77
C LEU A 175 -15.78 -8.17 -7.20
N ASP A 176 -16.34 -7.24 -7.97
CA ASP A 176 -16.66 -7.44 -9.38
C ASP A 176 -15.39 -7.75 -10.18
N ASP A 177 -14.30 -7.01 -9.96
CA ASP A 177 -13.02 -7.24 -10.64
C ASP A 177 -12.45 -8.63 -10.31
N CYS A 178 -12.38 -8.97 -9.02
CA CYS A 178 -11.86 -10.26 -8.56
C CYS A 178 -12.69 -11.43 -9.11
N THR A 179 -14.01 -11.31 -9.07
CA THR A 179 -14.93 -12.35 -9.54
C THR A 179 -14.86 -12.49 -11.07
N SER A 180 -14.84 -11.37 -11.80
CA SER A 180 -14.79 -11.38 -13.27
C SER A 180 -13.48 -11.98 -13.77
N ILE A 181 -12.34 -11.63 -13.16
CA ILE A 181 -11.05 -12.23 -13.48
C ILE A 181 -11.06 -13.73 -13.19
N THR A 182 -11.53 -14.14 -12.01
CA THR A 182 -11.57 -15.56 -11.64
C THR A 182 -12.40 -16.37 -12.62
N TYR A 183 -13.59 -15.86 -12.98
CA TYR A 183 -14.47 -16.50 -13.94
C TYR A 183 -13.85 -16.57 -15.34
N GLU A 184 -13.22 -15.49 -15.81
CA GLU A 184 -12.55 -15.45 -17.12
C GLU A 184 -11.40 -16.44 -17.21
N LEU A 185 -10.55 -16.52 -16.17
CA LEU A 185 -9.44 -17.46 -16.11
C LEU A 185 -9.93 -18.91 -16.07
N PHE A 186 -11.01 -19.19 -15.36
CA PHE A 186 -11.61 -20.52 -15.31
C PHE A 186 -12.25 -20.91 -16.66
N LYS A 187 -13.06 -20.01 -17.23
CA LYS A 187 -13.80 -20.25 -18.48
C LYS A 187 -12.88 -20.41 -19.68
N ASN A 188 -11.79 -19.63 -19.73
CA ASN A 188 -10.85 -19.62 -20.84
C ASN A 188 -9.48 -20.20 -20.44
N ALA A 189 -9.45 -21.19 -19.55
CA ALA A 189 -8.23 -21.74 -18.97
C ALA A 189 -7.19 -22.18 -20.01
N ASP A 190 -7.62 -22.78 -21.13
CA ASP A 190 -6.74 -23.21 -22.22
C ASP A 190 -5.94 -22.04 -22.82
N LYS A 191 -6.60 -20.88 -23.01
CA LYS A 191 -5.97 -19.66 -23.52
C LYS A 191 -4.86 -19.15 -22.59
N TYR A 192 -4.99 -19.41 -21.29
CA TYR A 192 -4.06 -18.96 -20.26
C TYR A 192 -3.11 -20.07 -19.79
N ARG A 193 -3.14 -21.27 -20.41
CA ARG A 193 -2.38 -22.45 -19.99
C ARG A 193 -2.63 -22.79 -18.51
N ILE A 194 -3.87 -22.70 -18.05
CA ILE A 194 -4.27 -22.97 -16.67
C ILE A 194 -4.83 -24.39 -16.56
N ASP A 195 -4.36 -25.15 -15.57
CA ASP A 195 -4.96 -26.42 -15.20
C ASP A 195 -6.17 -26.19 -14.28
N VAL A 196 -7.38 -26.36 -14.84
CA VAL A 196 -8.66 -26.15 -14.14
C VAL A 196 -8.84 -27.02 -12.90
N ASN A 197 -8.14 -28.15 -12.81
CA ASN A 197 -8.21 -29.04 -11.64
C ASN A 197 -7.27 -28.61 -10.51
N ARG A 198 -6.41 -27.61 -10.75
CA ARG A 198 -5.39 -27.12 -9.81
C ARG A 198 -5.37 -25.60 -9.76
N ILE A 199 -6.53 -25.01 -9.45
CA ILE A 199 -6.68 -23.58 -9.20
C ILE A 199 -6.84 -23.33 -7.70
N THR A 200 -6.07 -22.38 -7.16
CA THR A 200 -6.20 -21.89 -5.78
C THR A 200 -6.48 -20.39 -5.78
N LEU A 201 -7.37 -19.94 -4.89
CA LEU A 201 -7.57 -18.52 -4.59
C LEU A 201 -6.81 -18.18 -3.31
N ALA A 202 -6.11 -17.04 -3.29
CA ALA A 202 -5.35 -16.56 -2.14
C ALA A 202 -5.55 -15.05 -1.93
N GLY A 203 -5.49 -14.56 -0.68
CA GLY A 203 -5.53 -13.14 -0.34
C GLY A 203 -5.43 -12.87 1.15
#